data_AF-A0A6G7YIK0-F1
#
_entry.id   AF-A0A6G7YIK0-F1
#
_cell.length_a   1.000
_cell.length_b   1.000
_cell.length_c   1.000
_cell.angle_alpha   90.00
_cell.angle_beta   90.00
_cell.angle_gamma   90.00
#
_symmetry.space_group_name_H-M   'P 1'
#
loop_
_entity.id
_entity.type
_entity.pdbx_description
1 polymer ?
#
loop_
_entity_poly.entity_id
_entity_poly.type
_entity_poly.pdbx_seq_one_letter_code
_entity_poly.pdbx_strand_id
1 'polypeptide(L)'
;MLALATIAGTTSLVGTPAHADLSRVPTTVVDVVARSGPAFEAQVMVEINRARVAAGQPPVRFFDSCVERMATSWGNRIARTGELAHRDQRRVLGRCDQSWAGENLIRSEGLDARTIVRAWLDSPAHRAVLLKRRATLAGVAVVLDGQGRQVGVLNLADAN
;
A
#
# COMPACT_ATOMS: atom_id res chain seq x y z
N MET A 1 34.54 57.41 -61.42
CA MET A 1 35.02 56.26 -60.64
C MET A 1 34.31 56.27 -59.29
N LEU A 2 33.76 55.12 -58.92
CA LEU A 2 32.85 54.85 -57.80
C LEU A 2 33.43 55.24 -56.43
N ALA A 3 32.60 55.83 -55.57
CA ALA A 3 32.84 56.03 -54.15
C ALA A 3 32.54 54.73 -53.37
N LEU A 4 33.45 54.26 -52.51
CA LEU A 4 33.17 53.25 -51.50
C LEU A 4 33.06 53.93 -50.13
N ALA A 5 31.86 53.92 -49.56
CA ALA A 5 31.63 54.20 -48.14
C ALA A 5 31.41 52.86 -47.43
N THR A 6 32.28 52.53 -46.48
CA THR A 6 32.16 51.36 -45.60
C THR A 6 31.21 51.67 -44.44
N ILE A 7 30.15 50.90 -44.28
CA ILE A 7 29.27 50.92 -43.10
C ILE A 7 29.66 49.74 -42.21
N ALA A 8 30.09 50.04 -40.98
CA ALA A 8 30.36 49.05 -39.93
C ALA A 8 29.05 48.57 -39.31
N GLY A 9 28.82 47.25 -39.32
CA GLY A 9 27.67 46.61 -38.69
C GLY A 9 27.89 46.40 -37.20
N THR A 10 26.89 46.75 -36.38
CA THR A 10 26.82 46.41 -34.96
C THR A 10 26.05 45.11 -34.78
N THR A 11 26.67 44.11 -34.16
CA THR A 11 26.02 42.86 -33.74
C THR A 11 25.56 42.96 -32.28
N SER A 12 24.25 42.91 -32.06
CA SER A 12 23.66 42.80 -30.73
C SER A 12 23.62 41.32 -30.31
N LEU A 13 24.29 40.98 -29.20
CA LEU A 13 24.17 39.69 -28.52
C LEU A 13 22.91 39.69 -27.65
N VAL A 14 21.88 38.93 -28.02
CA VAL A 14 20.73 38.67 -27.16
C VAL A 14 21.06 37.50 -26.23
N GLY A 15 21.15 37.77 -24.93
CA GLY A 15 21.33 36.74 -23.90
C GLY A 15 20.09 35.86 -23.77
N THR A 16 20.30 34.54 -23.71
CA THR A 16 19.24 33.55 -23.46
C THR A 16 18.84 33.56 -21.98
N PRO A 17 17.54 33.43 -21.64
CA PRO A 17 17.13 33.36 -20.25
C PRO A 17 17.47 31.98 -19.66
N ALA A 18 18.16 31.98 -18.52
CA ALA A 18 18.39 30.79 -17.72
C ALA A 18 17.03 30.27 -17.19
N HIS A 19 16.62 29.09 -17.66
CA HIS A 19 15.48 28.39 -17.08
C HIS A 19 15.94 27.74 -15.78
N ALA A 20 15.33 28.13 -14.66
CA ALA A 20 15.51 27.44 -13.39
C ALA A 20 14.98 26.01 -13.54
N ASP A 21 15.89 25.04 -13.50
CA ASP A 21 15.58 23.62 -13.63
C ASP A 21 14.85 23.17 -12.36
N LEU A 22 13.52 23.12 -12.42
CA LEU A 22 12.70 22.52 -11.36
C LEU A 22 13.03 21.03 -11.33
N SER A 23 13.95 20.65 -10.44
CA SER A 23 14.32 19.25 -10.21
C SER A 23 13.06 18.40 -10.06
N ARG A 24 12.79 17.55 -11.05
CA ARG A 24 11.66 16.62 -11.01
C ARG A 24 11.85 15.72 -9.79
N VAL A 25 10.85 15.68 -8.91
CA VAL A 25 10.79 14.66 -7.85
C VAL A 25 10.89 13.30 -8.54
N PRO A 26 11.80 12.40 -8.11
CA PRO A 26 11.91 11.07 -8.69
C PRO A 26 10.56 10.35 -8.65
N THR A 27 10.05 9.94 -9.81
CA THR A 27 8.77 9.23 -9.97
C THR A 27 8.66 7.99 -9.07
N THR A 28 9.80 7.37 -8.77
CA THR A 28 9.91 6.22 -7.86
C THR A 28 9.37 6.48 -6.46
N VAL A 29 9.57 7.68 -5.88
CA VAL A 29 9.06 7.98 -4.53
C VAL A 29 7.53 8.12 -4.53
N VAL A 30 6.98 8.69 -5.61
CA VAL A 30 5.53 8.88 -5.76
C VAL A 30 4.81 7.54 -5.99
N ASP A 31 5.40 6.64 -6.79
CA ASP A 31 4.90 5.29 -7.03
C ASP A 31 4.99 4.38 -5.78
N VAL A 32 6.01 4.58 -4.94
CA VAL A 32 6.21 3.80 -3.70
C VAL A 32 5.22 4.23 -2.61
N VAL A 33 4.94 5.53 -2.47
CA VAL A 33 3.87 6.04 -1.58
C VAL A 33 2.49 5.59 -2.06
N ALA A 34 2.28 5.42 -3.37
CA ALA A 34 1.02 4.93 -3.93
C ALA A 34 0.71 3.46 -3.60
N ARG A 35 1.69 2.69 -3.09
CA ARG A 35 1.59 1.22 -2.89
C ARG A 35 1.71 0.79 -1.43
N SER A 36 1.61 1.72 -0.48
CA SER A 36 1.64 1.46 0.96
C SER A 36 0.83 2.51 1.73
N GLY A 37 0.60 2.28 3.02
CA GLY A 37 -0.10 3.20 3.90
C GLY A 37 -1.61 3.34 3.65
N PRO A 38 -2.26 4.31 4.33
CA PRO A 38 -3.73 4.33 4.50
C PRO A 38 -4.54 4.37 3.21
N ALA A 39 -4.09 5.13 2.21
CA ALA A 39 -4.80 5.22 0.93
C ALA A 39 -4.76 3.90 0.16
N PHE A 40 -3.63 3.18 0.22
CA PHE A 40 -3.48 1.88 -0.42
C PHE A 40 -4.21 0.78 0.36
N GLU A 41 -4.15 0.82 1.69
CA GLU A 41 -4.90 -0.05 2.59
C GLU A 41 -6.42 0.02 2.34
N ALA A 42 -6.96 1.22 2.11
CA ALA A 42 -8.35 1.40 1.72
C ALA A 42 -8.68 0.70 0.38
N GLN A 43 -7.78 0.78 -0.60
CA GLN A 43 -7.94 0.07 -1.88
C GLN A 43 -7.94 -1.46 -1.68
N VAL A 44 -7.04 -1.97 -0.84
CA VAL A 44 -6.99 -3.41 -0.48
C VAL A 44 -8.32 -3.85 0.13
N MET A 45 -8.92 -3.04 1.01
CA MET A 45 -10.19 -3.37 1.64
C MET A 45 -11.38 -3.31 0.69
N VAL A 46 -11.37 -2.40 -0.28
CA VAL A 46 -12.35 -2.41 -1.37
C VAL A 46 -12.27 -3.72 -2.15
N GLU A 47 -11.07 -4.18 -2.50
CA GLU A 47 -10.86 -5.44 -3.22
C GLU A 47 -11.25 -6.67 -2.38
N ILE A 48 -10.97 -6.66 -1.07
CA ILE A 48 -11.43 -7.71 -0.14
C ILE A 48 -12.96 -7.78 -0.15
N ASN A 49 -13.65 -6.64 -0.01
CA ASN A 49 -15.11 -6.63 0.01
C ASN A 49 -15.73 -7.03 -1.33
N ARG A 50 -15.12 -6.65 -2.47
CA ARG A 50 -15.49 -7.15 -3.80
C ARG A 50 -15.39 -8.67 -3.86
N ALA A 51 -14.27 -9.24 -3.40
CA ALA A 51 -14.07 -10.69 -3.38
C ALA A 51 -15.07 -11.42 -2.46
N ARG A 52 -15.34 -10.87 -1.27
CA ARG A 52 -16.31 -11.44 -0.33
C ARG A 52 -17.72 -11.47 -0.93
N VAL A 53 -18.17 -10.37 -1.52
CA VAL A 53 -19.49 -10.29 -2.17
C VAL A 53 -19.58 -11.28 -3.34
N ALA A 54 -18.54 -11.36 -4.19
CA ALA A 54 -18.49 -12.32 -5.30
C ALA A 54 -18.56 -13.79 -4.83
N ALA A 55 -18.09 -14.08 -3.62
CA ALA A 55 -18.17 -15.39 -3.00
C ALA A 55 -19.43 -15.61 -2.13
N GLY A 56 -20.42 -14.72 -2.19
CA GLY A 56 -21.65 -14.81 -1.41
C GLY A 56 -21.48 -14.54 0.10
N GLN A 57 -20.37 -13.93 0.50
CA GLN A 57 -20.11 -13.54 1.89
C GLN A 57 -20.49 -12.08 2.13
N PRO A 58 -20.96 -11.71 3.34
CA PRO A 58 -21.17 -10.32 3.69
C PRO A 58 -19.86 -9.53 3.61
N PRO A 59 -19.88 -8.27 3.16
CA PRO A 59 -18.70 -7.41 3.25
C PRO A 59 -18.34 -7.17 4.71
N VAL A 60 -17.05 -6.95 4.98
CA VAL A 60 -16.58 -6.38 6.24
C VAL A 60 -17.11 -4.95 6.33
N ARG A 61 -17.76 -4.61 7.44
CA ARG A 61 -18.44 -3.32 7.62
C ARG A 61 -17.66 -2.33 8.47
N PHE A 62 -16.76 -2.84 9.31
CA PHE A 62 -16.09 -2.02 10.33
C PHE A 62 -14.58 -2.19 10.25
N PHE A 63 -13.90 -1.05 10.14
CA PHE A 63 -12.47 -0.93 10.39
C PHE A 63 -12.28 -0.69 11.87
N ASP A 64 -11.98 -1.76 12.60
CA ASP A 64 -11.86 -1.70 14.04
C ASP A 64 -10.49 -1.14 14.43
N SER A 65 -10.49 -0.09 15.24
CA SER A 65 -9.24 0.60 15.60
C SER A 65 -8.28 -0.28 16.39
N CYS A 66 -8.77 -1.26 17.16
CA CYS A 66 -7.91 -2.19 17.88
C CYS A 66 -7.28 -3.20 16.92
N VAL A 67 -8.09 -3.84 16.08
CA VAL A 67 -7.63 -4.82 15.08
C VAL A 67 -6.65 -4.18 14.10
N GLU A 68 -6.88 -2.92 13.73
CA GLU A 68 -5.99 -2.09 12.91
C GLU A 68 -4.64 -1.84 13.59
N ARG A 69 -4.64 -1.37 14.85
CA ARG A 69 -3.39 -1.20 15.62
C ARG A 69 -2.60 -2.51 15.73
N MET A 70 -3.28 -3.64 15.87
CA MET A 70 -2.64 -4.95 15.89
C MET A 70 -2.03 -5.32 14.52
N ALA A 71 -2.70 -5.02 13.41
CA ALA A 71 -2.15 -5.21 12.06
C ALA A 71 -0.91 -4.36 11.85
N THR A 72 -1.03 -3.05 12.11
CA THR A 72 0.05 -2.07 11.94
C THR A 72 1.26 -2.40 12.81
N SER A 73 1.07 -2.75 14.08
CA SER A 73 2.17 -3.15 14.97
C SER A 73 2.93 -4.38 14.43
N TRP A 74 2.20 -5.37 13.90
CA TRP A 74 2.82 -6.58 13.38
C TRP A 74 3.49 -6.38 12.03
N GLY A 75 2.90 -5.57 11.13
CA GLY A 75 3.52 -5.16 9.87
C GLY A 75 4.85 -4.46 10.14
N ASN A 76 4.89 -3.51 11.08
CA ASN A 76 6.12 -2.83 11.47
C ASN A 76 7.16 -3.77 12.09
N ARG A 77 6.75 -4.81 12.83
CA ARG A 77 7.67 -5.85 13.30
C ARG A 77 8.28 -6.60 12.12
N ILE A 78 7.46 -7.14 11.23
CA ILE A 78 7.91 -7.93 10.07
C ILE A 78 8.82 -7.09 9.16
N ALA A 79 8.46 -5.83 8.90
CA ALA A 79 9.27 -4.91 8.10
C ALA A 79 10.64 -4.64 8.72
N ARG A 80 10.71 -4.51 10.06
CA ARG A 80 11.97 -4.29 10.78
C ARG A 80 12.83 -5.55 10.91
N THR A 81 12.23 -6.72 11.16
CA THR A 81 12.98 -7.96 11.43
C THR A 81 13.26 -8.77 10.17
N GLY A 82 12.51 -8.55 9.08
CA GLY A 82 12.57 -9.37 7.88
C GLY A 82 11.92 -10.76 8.04
N GLU A 83 11.41 -11.10 9.22
CA GLU A 83 10.78 -12.39 9.51
C GLU A 83 9.29 -12.36 9.14
N LEU A 84 8.92 -12.96 8.00
CA LEU A 84 7.53 -13.10 7.58
C LEU A 84 6.89 -14.29 8.30
N ALA A 85 6.40 -14.06 9.51
CA ALA A 85 5.77 -15.08 10.34
C ALA A 85 4.45 -14.57 10.95
N HIS A 86 3.50 -15.50 11.10
CA HIS A 86 2.27 -15.23 11.82
C HIS A 86 2.54 -14.95 13.31
N ARG A 87 1.77 -14.04 13.91
CA ARG A 87 1.73 -13.95 15.38
C ARG A 87 0.80 -14.99 15.99
N ASP A 88 0.96 -15.22 17.29
CA ASP A 88 -0.08 -15.82 18.10
C ASP A 88 -1.35 -14.94 18.09
N GLN A 89 -2.41 -15.44 17.45
CA GLN A 89 -3.68 -14.73 17.32
C GLN A 89 -4.44 -14.60 18.63
N ARG A 90 -4.09 -15.35 19.69
CA ARG A 90 -4.64 -15.13 21.05
C ARG A 90 -4.41 -13.70 21.54
N ARG A 91 -3.35 -13.04 21.04
CA ARG A 91 -3.09 -11.62 21.34
C ARG A 91 -4.15 -10.70 20.75
N VAL A 92 -4.69 -10.99 19.56
CA VAL A 92 -5.79 -10.21 18.96
C VAL A 92 -7.07 -10.43 19.72
N LEU A 93 -7.39 -11.71 19.96
CA LEU A 93 -8.59 -12.12 20.68
C LEU A 93 -8.66 -11.43 22.04
N GLY A 94 -7.60 -11.55 22.85
CA GLY A 94 -7.58 -10.97 24.20
C GLY A 94 -7.45 -9.45 24.22
N ARG A 95 -6.71 -8.83 23.28
CA ARG A 95 -6.49 -7.38 23.30
C ARG A 95 -7.66 -6.59 22.73
N CYS A 96 -8.37 -7.16 21.77
CA CYS A 96 -9.46 -6.51 21.07
C CYS A 96 -10.84 -7.08 21.42
N ASP A 97 -10.92 -7.96 22.43
CA ASP A 97 -12.16 -8.59 22.91
C ASP A 97 -12.96 -9.27 21.78
N GLN A 98 -12.30 -10.20 21.08
CA GLN A 98 -12.88 -10.92 19.94
C GLN A 98 -12.94 -12.42 20.21
N SER A 99 -13.97 -13.08 19.66
CA SER A 99 -14.14 -14.53 19.77
C SER A 99 -13.38 -15.28 18.66
N TRP A 100 -13.06 -14.56 17.57
CA TRP A 100 -12.27 -15.08 16.47
C TRP A 100 -11.39 -14.03 15.80
N ALA A 101 -10.22 -14.48 15.35
CA ALA A 101 -9.31 -13.72 14.55
C ALA A 101 -8.64 -14.64 13.52
N GLY A 102 -8.44 -14.14 12.32
CA GLY A 102 -7.61 -14.74 11.28
C GLY A 102 -6.64 -13.71 10.72
N GLU A 103 -5.50 -14.18 10.21
CA GLU A 103 -4.44 -13.32 9.67
C GLU A 103 -3.99 -13.81 8.31
N ASN A 104 -3.93 -12.90 7.35
CA ASN A 104 -3.26 -13.12 6.07
C ASN A 104 -2.03 -12.21 5.99
N LEU A 105 -0.91 -12.78 5.57
CA LEU A 105 0.34 -12.06 5.37
C LEU A 105 0.71 -12.06 3.90
N ILE A 106 1.43 -11.02 3.46
CA ILE A 106 2.08 -11.02 2.15
C ILE A 106 3.38 -10.21 2.21
N ARG A 107 4.35 -10.63 1.41
CA ARG A 107 5.50 -9.82 1.02
C ARG A 107 5.55 -9.75 -0.49
N SER A 108 5.75 -8.55 -1.04
CA SER A 108 5.72 -8.36 -2.49
C SER A 108 6.55 -7.18 -2.98
N GLU A 109 6.92 -7.21 -4.26
CA GLU A 109 7.69 -6.15 -4.94
C GLU A 109 6.75 -5.15 -5.62
N GLY A 110 5.88 -4.52 -4.84
CA GLY A 110 5.03 -3.41 -5.32
C GLY A 110 3.82 -3.86 -6.15
N LEU A 111 3.06 -4.84 -5.66
CA LEU A 111 1.79 -5.26 -6.25
C LEU A 111 0.69 -4.22 -5.99
N ASP A 112 -0.26 -4.13 -6.91
CA ASP A 112 -1.50 -3.39 -6.68
C ASP A 112 -2.44 -4.12 -5.71
N ALA A 113 -3.44 -3.39 -5.18
CA ALA A 113 -4.39 -3.92 -4.21
C ALA A 113 -5.15 -5.15 -4.71
N ARG A 114 -5.58 -5.15 -5.98
CA ARG A 114 -6.32 -6.26 -6.60
C ARG A 114 -5.46 -7.51 -6.68
N THR A 115 -4.17 -7.34 -6.94
CA THR A 115 -3.23 -8.45 -7.10
C THR A 115 -2.84 -9.03 -5.74
N ILE A 116 -2.72 -8.21 -4.69
CA ILE A 116 -2.58 -8.69 -3.31
C ILE A 116 -3.79 -9.57 -2.91
N VAL A 117 -5.01 -9.09 -3.14
CA VAL A 117 -6.22 -9.85 -2.77
C VAL A 117 -6.36 -11.13 -3.59
N ARG A 118 -6.03 -11.10 -4.89
CA ARG A 118 -5.95 -12.32 -5.71
C ARG A 118 -4.93 -13.32 -5.16
N ALA A 119 -3.74 -12.87 -4.79
CA ALA A 119 -2.72 -13.75 -4.20
C ALA A 119 -3.21 -14.43 -2.90
N TRP A 120 -3.96 -13.71 -2.06
CA TRP A 120 -4.61 -14.33 -0.89
C TRP A 120 -5.73 -15.30 -1.27
N LEU A 121 -6.53 -15.00 -2.29
CA LEU A 121 -7.56 -15.92 -2.75
C LEU A 121 -6.97 -17.18 -3.38
N ASP A 122 -5.83 -17.10 -4.06
CA ASP A 122 -5.23 -18.26 -4.73
C ASP A 122 -4.57 -19.24 -3.75
N SER A 123 -4.30 -18.81 -2.51
CA SER A 123 -3.89 -19.69 -1.41
C SER A 123 -5.11 -20.25 -0.66
N PRO A 124 -5.29 -21.58 -0.58
CA PRO A 124 -6.43 -22.17 0.14
C PRO A 124 -6.54 -21.72 1.61
N ALA A 125 -5.41 -21.62 2.32
CA ALA A 125 -5.38 -21.20 3.72
C ALA A 125 -5.80 -19.73 3.88
N HIS A 126 -5.25 -18.83 3.05
CA HIS A 126 -5.59 -17.41 3.07
C HIS A 126 -7.04 -17.15 2.62
N ARG A 127 -7.52 -17.90 1.62
CA ARG A 127 -8.92 -17.86 1.16
C ARG A 127 -9.88 -18.23 2.28
N ALA A 128 -9.57 -19.25 3.09
CA ALA A 128 -10.41 -19.68 4.19
C ALA A 128 -10.60 -18.61 5.28
N VAL A 129 -9.57 -17.78 5.50
CA VAL A 129 -9.66 -16.59 6.38
C VAL A 129 -10.49 -15.50 5.71
N LEU A 130 -10.13 -15.12 4.47
CA LEU A 130 -10.72 -13.99 3.74
C LEU A 130 -12.22 -14.17 3.49
N LEU A 131 -12.68 -15.41 3.30
CA LEU A 131 -14.08 -15.76 3.05
C LEU A 131 -14.80 -16.33 4.28
N LYS A 132 -14.22 -16.21 5.48
CA LYS A 132 -14.92 -16.64 6.69
C LYS A 132 -16.18 -15.80 6.88
N ARG A 133 -17.34 -16.46 6.99
CA ARG A 133 -18.65 -15.81 7.11
C ARG A 133 -18.74 -14.86 8.32
N ARG A 134 -18.14 -15.23 9.45
CA ARG A 134 -18.14 -14.41 10.68
C ARG A 134 -17.14 -13.25 10.68
N ALA A 135 -16.32 -13.09 9.64
CA ALA A 135 -15.41 -11.95 9.55
C ALA A 135 -16.20 -10.67 9.25
N THR A 136 -16.42 -9.84 10.27
CA THR A 136 -17.21 -8.60 10.21
C THR A 136 -16.38 -7.35 10.53
N LEU A 137 -15.24 -7.52 11.20
CA LEU A 137 -14.24 -6.50 11.48
C LEU A 137 -12.97 -6.76 10.67
N ALA A 138 -12.25 -5.69 10.30
CA ALA A 138 -10.91 -5.77 9.74
C ALA A 138 -9.96 -4.73 10.31
N GLY A 139 -8.68 -5.04 10.21
CA GLY A 139 -7.57 -4.10 10.26
C GLY A 139 -6.53 -4.53 9.23
N VAL A 140 -5.97 -3.59 8.49
CA VAL A 140 -5.03 -3.85 7.41
C VAL A 140 -3.87 -2.86 7.49
N ALA A 141 -2.64 -3.40 7.45
CA ALA A 141 -1.45 -2.60 7.33
C ALA A 141 -0.68 -3.01 6.08
N VAL A 142 -0.27 -2.05 5.26
CA VAL A 142 0.69 -2.25 4.18
C VAL A 142 1.84 -1.29 4.37
N VAL A 143 2.95 -1.81 4.89
CA VAL A 143 4.17 -1.04 5.16
C VAL A 143 5.29 -1.48 4.23
N LEU A 144 6.38 -0.72 4.16
CA LEU A 144 7.57 -1.09 3.40
C LEU A 144 8.66 -1.60 4.34
N ASP A 145 9.36 -2.65 3.93
CA ASP A 145 10.59 -3.08 4.61
C ASP A 145 11.81 -2.26 4.14
N GLY A 146 12.97 -2.50 4.76
CA GLY A 146 14.21 -1.80 4.41
C GLY A 146 14.71 -2.02 2.97
N GLN A 147 14.08 -2.94 2.22
CA GLN A 147 14.38 -3.22 0.82
C GLN A 147 13.31 -2.63 -0.12
N GLY A 148 12.36 -1.84 0.41
CA GLY A 148 11.28 -1.24 -0.37
C GLY A 148 10.19 -2.23 -0.78
N ARG A 149 10.16 -3.44 -0.21
CA ARG A 149 9.10 -4.43 -0.48
C ARG A 149 7.91 -4.16 0.42
N GLN A 150 6.71 -4.36 -0.12
CA GLN A 150 5.49 -4.34 0.68
C GLN A 150 5.50 -5.49 1.69
N VAL A 151 5.03 -5.19 2.89
CA VAL A 151 4.64 -6.15 3.92
C VAL A 151 3.17 -5.86 4.24
N GLY A 152 2.29 -6.74 3.80
CA GLY A 152 0.86 -6.65 4.07
C GLY A 152 0.47 -7.56 5.23
N VAL A 153 -0.26 -7.01 6.21
CA VAL A 153 -0.88 -7.72 7.32
C VAL A 153 -2.36 -7.41 7.31
N LEU A 154 -3.19 -8.40 7.03
CA LEU A 154 -4.65 -8.32 7.18
C LEU A 154 -5.05 -9.13 8.40
N ASN A 155 -5.76 -8.50 9.33
CA ASN A 155 -6.52 -9.19 10.36
C ASN A 155 -8.00 -9.11 10.03
N LEU A 156 -8.68 -10.25 10.16
CA LEU A 156 -10.14 -10.32 10.16
C LEU A 156 -10.60 -10.85 11.51
N ALA A 157 -11.67 -10.28 12.05
CA ALA A 157 -12.28 -10.71 13.30
C ALA A 157 -13.81 -10.71 13.21
N ASP A 158 -14.48 -11.38 14.15
CA ASP A 158 -15.91 -11.16 14.37
C ASP A 158 -16.15 -9.87 15.14
N ALA A 159 -17.40 -9.42 15.23
CA ALA A 159 -17.84 -8.50 16.25
C ALA A 159 -18.44 -9.38 17.34
N ASN A 160 -17.80 -9.41 18.51
CA ASN A 160 -18.27 -10.16 19.67
C ASN A 160 -19.69 -9.74 20.07
#